data_AF-A0A2M7XVG5-F1
#
_entry.id   AF-A0A2M7XVG5-F1
#
_cell.length_a   1.000
_cell.length_b   1.000
_cell.length_c   1.000
_cell.angle_alpha   90.00
_cell.angle_beta   90.00
_cell.angle_gamma   90.00
#
_symmetry.space_group_name_H-M   'P 1'
#
loop_
_entity.id
_entity.type
_entity.pdbx_description
1 polymer ?
#
loop_
_entity_poly.entity_id
_entity_poly.type
_entity_poly.pdbx_seq_one_letter_code
_entity_poly.pdbx_strand_id
1 'polypeptide(L)'
;MEAFHDMEEQTQLVHLPASQDLGLFSRDPETAFQQAEALVRVVSRRCSGPAYIANIKGRQYPKIEWWTTVSASLGLFPQVVHAKRLERESEIAYEARVEVRHNGQVIASGEAMCSDRESRWHSADEYAIKSMAITRASGKAYRIPLSFLAVMAGLEATPAEEMPFDIITPGEVSVDDFHLTRTQSSCPNDP
;
A
#
# COMPACT_ATOMS: atom_id res chain seq x y z
N MET A 1 -36.62 -32.52 59.28
CA MET A 1 -36.24 -31.19 58.76
C MET A 1 -34.75 -31.11 58.98
N GLU A 2 -33.88 -31.11 57.97
CA GLU A 2 -34.00 -30.39 56.69
C GLU A 2 -33.39 -31.22 55.54
N ALA A 3 -33.98 -31.04 54.35
CA ALA A 3 -33.54 -31.68 53.12
C ALA A 3 -32.36 -30.90 52.52
N PHE A 4 -31.24 -31.58 52.30
CA PHE A 4 -30.14 -31.07 51.50
C PHE A 4 -30.57 -31.09 50.03
N HIS A 5 -30.74 -29.91 49.46
CA HIS A 5 -31.08 -29.71 48.05
C HIS A 5 -29.77 -29.62 47.26
N ASP A 6 -29.40 -30.71 46.58
CA ASP A 6 -28.34 -30.68 45.56
C ASP A 6 -28.83 -29.82 44.40
N MET A 7 -28.15 -28.71 44.18
CA MET A 7 -28.39 -27.81 43.07
C MET A 7 -27.23 -28.01 42.08
N GLU A 8 -27.43 -28.92 41.12
CA GLU A 8 -26.52 -29.11 40.00
C GLU A 8 -26.50 -27.85 39.13
N GLU A 9 -25.43 -27.07 39.22
CA GLU A 9 -25.17 -25.92 38.38
C GLU A 9 -24.79 -26.43 36.97
N GLN A 10 -25.76 -26.48 36.06
CA GLN A 10 -25.53 -26.83 34.66
C GLN A 10 -24.76 -25.69 33.97
N THR A 11 -23.45 -25.85 33.85
CA THR A 11 -22.60 -24.99 33.03
C THR A 11 -23.01 -25.09 31.57
N GLN A 12 -23.77 -24.11 31.10
CA GLN A 12 -24.13 -23.99 29.69
C GLN A 12 -22.89 -23.59 28.90
N LEU A 13 -22.29 -24.55 28.19
CA LEU A 13 -21.21 -24.31 27.23
C LEU A 13 -21.73 -23.42 26.10
N VAL A 14 -21.38 -22.14 26.15
CA VAL A 14 -21.64 -21.19 25.07
C VAL A 14 -20.79 -21.62 23.87
N HIS A 15 -21.44 -22.11 22.82
CA HIS A 15 -20.76 -22.42 21.56
C HIS A 15 -20.27 -21.10 20.93
N LEU A 16 -18.99 -20.79 21.12
CA LEU A 16 -18.32 -19.76 20.34
C LEU A 16 -18.41 -20.17 18.85
N PRO A 17 -18.92 -19.30 17.96
CA PRO A 17 -18.99 -19.64 16.55
C PRO A 17 -17.59 -19.99 16.04
N ALA A 18 -17.55 -21.00 15.16
CA ALA A 18 -16.34 -21.54 14.57
C ALA A 18 -15.36 -20.43 14.15
N SER A 19 -14.08 -20.66 14.44
CA SER A 19 -12.95 -19.80 14.09
C SER A 19 -13.17 -19.11 12.74
N GLN A 20 -13.37 -17.79 12.77
CA GLN A 20 -13.43 -17.00 11.54
C GLN A 20 -12.12 -17.23 10.79
N ASP A 21 -12.20 -17.76 9.57
CA ASP A 21 -11.01 -17.91 8.74
C ASP A 21 -10.53 -16.51 8.36
N LEU A 22 -9.43 -16.09 8.96
CA LEU A 22 -8.84 -14.77 8.75
C LEU A 22 -7.92 -14.73 7.53
N GLY A 23 -7.67 -15.90 6.91
CA GLY A 23 -6.86 -16.01 5.70
C GLY A 23 -7.52 -15.26 4.54
N LEU A 24 -6.75 -14.39 3.88
CA LEU A 24 -7.19 -13.73 2.64
C LEU A 24 -7.26 -14.71 1.46
N PHE A 25 -6.46 -15.76 1.52
CA PHE A 25 -6.32 -16.82 0.54
C PHE A 25 -6.27 -18.18 1.24
N SER A 26 -6.39 -19.26 0.47
CA SER A 26 -6.25 -20.62 0.96
C SER A 26 -4.95 -20.83 1.76
N ARG A 27 -4.96 -21.76 2.72
CA ARG A 27 -3.73 -22.20 3.42
C ARG A 27 -2.89 -23.16 2.59
N ASP A 28 -3.49 -23.81 1.59
CA ASP A 28 -2.77 -24.57 0.58
C ASP A 28 -2.04 -23.58 -0.37
N PRO A 29 -0.70 -23.61 -0.46
CA PRO A 29 0.05 -22.61 -1.20
C PRO A 29 -0.33 -22.55 -2.68
N GLU A 30 -0.52 -23.69 -3.33
CA GLU A 30 -0.87 -23.75 -4.76
C GLU A 30 -2.22 -23.07 -5.01
N THR A 31 -3.24 -23.43 -4.23
CA THR A 31 -4.55 -22.79 -4.30
C THR A 31 -4.48 -21.29 -3.98
N ALA A 32 -3.67 -20.89 -2.99
CA ALA A 32 -3.50 -19.48 -2.64
C ALA A 32 -2.90 -18.66 -3.80
N PHE A 33 -1.87 -19.18 -4.45
CA PHE A 33 -1.26 -18.52 -5.60
C PHE A 33 -2.23 -18.43 -6.77
N GLN A 34 -3.00 -19.48 -7.07
CA GLN A 34 -4.03 -19.43 -8.12
C GLN A 34 -5.11 -18.37 -7.83
N GLN A 35 -5.53 -18.22 -6.58
CA GLN A 35 -6.48 -17.17 -6.17
C GLN A 35 -5.86 -15.77 -6.31
N ALA A 36 -4.62 -15.59 -5.89
CA ALA A 36 -3.88 -14.33 -6.02
C ALA A 36 -3.69 -13.94 -7.50
N GLU A 37 -3.31 -14.88 -8.36
CA GLU A 37 -3.18 -14.68 -9.81
C GLU A 37 -4.51 -14.29 -10.46
N ALA A 38 -5.60 -14.95 -10.06
CA ALA A 38 -6.93 -14.63 -10.56
C ALA A 38 -7.32 -13.19 -10.22
N LEU A 39 -7.04 -12.74 -8.98
CA LEU A 39 -7.25 -11.35 -8.55
C LEU A 39 -6.39 -10.38 -9.34
N VAL A 40 -5.08 -10.62 -9.41
CA VAL A 40 -4.12 -9.78 -10.15
C VAL A 40 -4.53 -9.63 -11.61
N ARG A 41 -4.92 -10.71 -12.28
CA ARG A 41 -5.41 -10.67 -13.67
C ARG A 41 -6.61 -9.74 -13.84
N VAL A 42 -7.55 -9.74 -12.90
CA VAL A 42 -8.72 -8.85 -12.94
C VAL A 42 -8.32 -7.40 -12.69
N VAL A 43 -7.52 -7.16 -11.65
CA VAL A 43 -7.07 -5.84 -11.24
C VAL A 43 -6.18 -5.21 -12.30
N SER A 44 -5.14 -5.88 -12.79
CA SER A 44 -4.23 -5.32 -13.81
C SER A 44 -4.97 -4.91 -15.09
N ARG A 45 -6.07 -5.57 -15.43
CA ARG A 45 -6.90 -5.19 -16.58
C ARG A 45 -7.78 -3.97 -16.30
N ARG A 46 -8.35 -3.85 -15.10
CA ARG A 46 -9.35 -2.82 -14.75
C ARG A 46 -8.74 -1.57 -14.11
N CYS A 47 -7.62 -1.73 -13.41
CA CYS A 47 -6.92 -0.73 -12.61
C CYS A 47 -5.58 -0.39 -13.28
N SER A 48 -5.63 -0.02 -14.55
CA SER A 48 -4.47 0.31 -15.37
C SER A 48 -4.44 1.80 -15.72
N GLY A 49 -3.30 2.26 -16.24
CA GLY A 49 -3.13 3.64 -16.70
C GLY A 49 -2.93 4.66 -15.56
N PRO A 50 -2.89 5.96 -15.92
CA PRO A 50 -2.42 7.02 -15.02
C PRO A 50 -3.34 7.28 -13.83
N ALA A 51 -4.58 6.79 -13.83
CA ALA A 51 -5.49 6.90 -12.68
C ALA A 51 -5.06 5.99 -11.52
N TYR A 52 -4.44 4.85 -11.81
CA TYR A 52 -4.08 3.84 -10.81
C TYR A 52 -2.57 3.67 -10.62
N ILE A 53 -1.78 4.02 -11.65
CA ILE A 53 -0.34 3.76 -11.70
C ILE A 53 0.38 5.06 -12.02
N ALA A 54 1.37 5.42 -11.21
CA ALA A 54 2.28 6.52 -11.48
C ALA A 54 3.57 5.99 -12.13
N ASN A 55 4.07 6.66 -13.17
CA ASN A 55 5.42 6.44 -13.66
C ASN A 55 6.37 7.44 -12.98
N ILE A 56 7.33 6.93 -12.22
CA ILE A 56 8.32 7.75 -11.49
C ILE A 56 9.71 7.20 -11.82
N LYS A 57 10.52 8.01 -12.51
CA LYS A 57 11.87 7.62 -12.98
C LYS A 57 11.87 6.28 -13.74
N GLY A 58 10.90 6.09 -14.64
CA GLY A 58 10.80 4.90 -15.48
C GLY A 58 10.20 3.66 -14.80
N ARG A 59 9.88 3.72 -13.50
CA ARG A 59 9.28 2.62 -12.74
C ARG A 59 7.80 2.89 -12.47
N GLN A 60 7.00 1.82 -12.41
CA GLN A 60 5.54 1.89 -12.26
C GLN A 60 5.14 1.64 -10.81
N TYR A 61 4.61 2.66 -10.14
CA TYR A 61 4.19 2.59 -8.74
C TYR A 61 2.66 2.62 -8.62
N PRO A 62 2.04 1.71 -7.85
CA PRO A 62 0.62 1.75 -7.58
C PRO A 62 0.27 2.98 -6.73
N LYS A 63 -0.72 3.76 -7.17
CA LYS A 63 -1.33 4.83 -6.40
C LYS A 63 -2.31 4.28 -5.37
N ILE A 64 -2.76 5.12 -4.45
CA ILE A 64 -3.75 4.74 -3.43
C ILE A 64 -5.03 4.13 -4.02
N GLU A 65 -5.46 4.55 -5.22
CA GLU A 65 -6.61 4.00 -5.91
C GLU A 65 -6.43 2.52 -6.26
N TRP A 66 -5.21 2.12 -6.67
CA TRP A 66 -4.88 0.73 -6.97
C TRP A 66 -4.94 -0.11 -5.69
N TRP A 67 -4.28 0.36 -4.62
CA TRP A 67 -4.26 -0.32 -3.32
C TRP A 67 -5.67 -0.50 -2.74
N THR A 68 -6.49 0.54 -2.79
CA THR A 68 -7.86 0.51 -2.28
C THR A 68 -8.72 -0.46 -3.09
N THR A 69 -8.53 -0.53 -4.41
CA THR A 69 -9.31 -1.47 -5.26
C THR A 69 -8.97 -2.93 -4.97
N VAL A 70 -7.68 -3.25 -4.85
CA VAL A 70 -7.23 -4.60 -4.48
C VAL A 70 -7.74 -4.98 -3.10
N SER A 71 -7.60 -4.08 -2.14
CA SER A 71 -7.98 -4.31 -0.74
C SER A 71 -9.50 -4.50 -0.59
N ALA A 72 -10.30 -3.65 -1.22
CA ALA A 72 -11.76 -3.78 -1.20
C ALA A 72 -12.24 -5.12 -1.80
N SER A 73 -11.55 -5.62 -2.83
CA SER A 73 -11.84 -6.94 -3.43
C SER A 73 -11.58 -8.11 -2.47
N LEU A 74 -10.79 -7.88 -1.41
CA LEU A 74 -10.46 -8.83 -0.36
C LEU A 74 -11.21 -8.54 0.95
N GLY A 75 -12.17 -7.61 0.96
CA GLY A 75 -12.88 -7.21 2.19
C GLY A 75 -12.05 -6.42 3.19
N LEU A 76 -10.92 -5.83 2.73
CA LEU A 76 -10.00 -5.05 3.55
C LEU A 76 -10.31 -3.56 3.44
N PHE A 77 -10.56 -2.91 4.58
CA PHE A 77 -10.89 -1.49 4.63
C PHE A 77 -10.01 -0.72 5.62
N PRO A 78 -9.65 0.54 5.30
CA PRO A 78 -8.79 1.34 6.14
C PRO A 78 -9.63 2.07 7.20
N GLN A 79 -9.08 2.23 8.39
CA GLN A 79 -9.62 3.05 9.47
C GLN A 79 -8.53 3.97 9.98
N VAL A 80 -8.78 5.27 9.93
CA VAL A 80 -7.89 6.27 10.53
C VAL A 80 -7.97 6.15 12.04
N VAL A 81 -6.85 5.81 12.68
CA VAL A 81 -6.73 5.77 14.14
C VAL A 81 -6.50 7.18 14.67
N HIS A 82 -5.58 7.92 14.06
CA HIS A 82 -5.38 9.33 14.33
C HIS A 82 -4.71 10.04 13.15
N ALA A 83 -4.89 11.36 13.09
CA ALA A 83 -4.11 12.27 12.26
C ALA A 83 -3.86 13.55 13.07
N LYS A 84 -2.65 13.71 13.60
CA LYS A 84 -2.27 14.73 14.58
C LYS A 84 -1.33 15.74 13.94
N ARG A 85 -1.57 17.02 14.23
CA ARG A 85 -0.62 18.09 13.90
C ARG A 85 0.61 17.94 14.77
N LEU A 86 1.80 18.02 14.18
CA LEU A 86 3.07 18.01 14.89
C LEU A 86 3.44 19.42 15.32
N GLU A 87 3.98 19.56 16.52
CA GLU A 87 4.49 20.84 17.02
C GLU A 87 5.88 21.09 16.44
N ARG A 88 5.94 21.91 15.37
CA ARG A 88 7.18 22.30 14.69
C ARG A 88 7.13 23.78 14.34
N GLU A 89 8.23 24.49 14.58
CA GLU A 89 8.29 25.93 14.33
C GLU A 89 8.17 26.25 12.85
N SER A 90 7.22 27.11 12.50
CA SER A 90 6.98 27.56 11.12
C SER A 90 6.77 26.43 10.11
N GLU A 91 6.29 25.25 10.53
CA GLU A 91 6.05 24.10 9.66
C GLU A 91 4.63 23.56 9.91
N ILE A 92 3.91 23.30 8.82
CA ILE A 92 2.65 22.58 8.89
C ILE A 92 2.97 21.12 8.60
N ALA A 93 3.00 20.29 9.65
CA ALA A 93 3.24 18.86 9.54
C ALA A 93 2.18 18.06 10.28
N TYR A 94 1.80 16.92 9.70
CA TYR A 94 0.89 15.96 10.30
C TYR A 94 1.50 14.57 10.27
N GLU A 95 1.32 13.84 11.37
CA GLU A 95 1.48 12.38 11.41
C GLU A 95 0.10 11.72 11.39
N ALA A 96 -0.01 10.57 10.75
CA ALA A 96 -1.22 9.76 10.75
C ALA A 96 -0.90 8.29 10.93
N ARG A 97 -1.82 7.60 11.62
CA ARG A 97 -1.85 6.14 11.76
C ARG A 97 -3.16 5.61 11.21
N VAL A 98 -3.07 4.62 10.33
CA VAL A 98 -4.21 3.94 9.71
C VAL A 98 -4.09 2.45 9.96
N GLU A 99 -5.18 1.81 10.35
CA GLU A 99 -5.32 0.36 10.46
C GLU A 99 -6.11 -0.17 9.26
N VAL A 100 -5.75 -1.35 8.77
CA VAL A 100 -6.54 -2.10 7.78
C VAL A 100 -7.24 -3.22 8.51
N ARG A 101 -8.56 -3.29 8.34
CA ARG A 101 -9.42 -4.25 9.02
C ARG A 101 -10.06 -5.25 8.08
N HIS A 102 -10.23 -6.47 8.57
CA HIS A 102 -11.01 -7.54 7.97
C HIS A 102 -11.95 -8.10 9.03
N ASN A 103 -13.27 -8.07 8.79
CA ASN A 103 -14.28 -8.59 9.73
C ASN A 103 -14.11 -8.07 11.18
N GLY A 104 -13.80 -6.78 11.32
CA GLY A 104 -13.60 -6.11 12.61
C GLY A 104 -12.20 -6.28 13.22
N GLN A 105 -11.38 -7.21 12.73
CA GLN A 105 -10.02 -7.45 13.21
C GLN A 105 -9.00 -6.60 12.47
N VAL A 106 -7.97 -6.13 13.17
CA VAL A 106 -6.85 -5.38 12.57
C VAL A 106 -5.88 -6.38 11.97
N ILE A 107 -5.63 -6.27 10.66
CA ILE A 107 -4.72 -7.16 9.90
C ILE A 107 -3.37 -6.48 9.66
N ALA A 108 -3.36 -5.16 9.47
CA ALA A 108 -2.15 -4.38 9.28
C ALA A 108 -2.35 -2.94 9.76
N SER A 109 -1.25 -2.21 9.94
CA SER A 109 -1.28 -0.78 10.20
C SER A 109 -0.14 -0.07 9.50
N GLY A 110 -0.37 1.18 9.10
CA GLY A 110 0.63 2.05 8.49
C GLY A 110 0.68 3.39 9.21
N GLU A 111 1.89 3.92 9.33
CA GLU A 111 2.17 5.25 9.87
C GLU A 111 2.94 6.05 8.84
N ALA A 112 2.57 7.31 8.68
CA ALA A 112 3.22 8.23 7.77
C ALA A 112 3.08 9.68 8.24
N MET A 113 3.92 10.54 7.66
CA MET A 113 3.83 11.98 7.84
C MET A 113 3.73 12.70 6.50
N CYS A 114 3.18 13.91 6.54
CA CYS A 114 3.27 14.87 5.46
C CYS A 114 3.53 16.27 6.01
N SER A 115 4.31 17.07 5.29
CA SER A 115 4.72 18.42 5.68
C SER A 115 4.71 19.39 4.51
N ASP A 116 4.42 20.66 4.78
CA ASP A 116 4.59 21.77 3.84
C ASP A 116 6.07 22.07 3.52
N ARG A 117 7.02 21.37 4.15
CA ARG A 117 8.44 21.38 3.76
C ARG A 117 8.78 20.46 2.60
N GLU A 118 7.83 19.64 2.16
CA GLU A 118 8.01 18.81 0.98
C GLU A 118 7.79 19.60 -0.30
N SER A 119 8.63 19.37 -1.31
CA SER A 119 8.60 20.09 -2.59
C SER A 119 7.23 20.09 -3.28
N ARG A 120 6.44 19.01 -3.13
CA ARG A 120 5.10 18.89 -3.72
C ARG A 120 4.02 19.63 -2.92
N TRP A 121 4.25 19.86 -1.63
CA TRP A 121 3.22 20.25 -0.68
C TRP A 121 3.42 21.66 -0.11
N HIS A 122 4.48 22.36 -0.50
CA HIS A 122 4.85 23.67 0.06
C HIS A 122 3.84 24.80 -0.09
N SER A 123 2.93 24.69 -1.08
CA SER A 123 1.85 25.65 -1.31
C SER A 123 0.47 25.07 -0.99
N ALA A 124 0.40 23.87 -0.40
CA ALA A 124 -0.86 23.22 -0.13
C ALA A 124 -1.48 23.74 1.17
N ASP A 125 -2.80 23.84 1.19
CA ASP A 125 -3.55 24.16 2.39
C ASP A 125 -3.33 23.10 3.48
N GLU A 126 -3.44 23.51 4.75
CA GLU A 126 -3.21 22.62 5.89
C GLU A 126 -4.09 21.33 5.86
N TYR A 127 -5.34 21.43 5.41
CA TYR A 127 -6.21 20.26 5.29
C TYR A 127 -5.69 19.24 4.27
N ALA A 128 -5.02 19.70 3.21
CA ALA A 128 -4.44 18.85 2.18
C ALA A 128 -3.19 18.14 2.72
N ILE A 129 -2.35 18.82 3.53
CA ILE A 129 -1.22 18.21 4.24
C ILE A 129 -1.71 17.07 5.15
N LYS A 130 -2.71 17.34 5.99
CA LYS A 130 -3.32 16.33 6.87
C LYS A 130 -3.89 15.16 6.07
N SER A 131 -4.60 15.45 4.98
CA SER A 131 -5.20 14.42 4.13
C SER A 131 -4.13 13.54 3.47
N MET A 132 -3.02 14.14 3.03
CA MET A 132 -1.92 13.38 2.43
C MET A 132 -1.20 12.48 3.45
N ALA A 133 -1.01 12.93 4.68
CA ALA A 133 -0.48 12.07 5.75
C ALA A 133 -1.35 10.81 5.91
N ILE A 134 -2.68 10.96 5.90
CA ILE A 134 -3.63 9.85 5.94
C ILE A 134 -3.50 8.95 4.70
N THR A 135 -3.42 9.54 3.50
CA THR A 135 -3.26 8.78 2.25
C THR A 135 -2.00 7.93 2.25
N ARG A 136 -0.86 8.49 2.68
CA ARG A 136 0.40 7.74 2.80
C ARG A 136 0.31 6.63 3.84
N ALA A 137 -0.26 6.92 5.01
CA ALA A 137 -0.45 5.93 6.06
C ALA A 137 -1.34 4.78 5.57
N SER A 138 -2.39 5.09 4.80
CA SER A 138 -3.30 4.11 4.19
C SER A 138 -2.59 3.26 3.14
N GLY A 139 -1.84 3.88 2.22
CA GLY A 139 -1.05 3.16 1.21
C GLY A 139 -0.04 2.21 1.86
N LYS A 140 0.64 2.66 2.91
CA LYS A 140 1.58 1.83 3.69
C LYS A 140 0.88 0.68 4.41
N ALA A 141 -0.29 0.95 5.02
CA ALA A 141 -1.08 -0.07 5.71
C ALA A 141 -1.54 -1.18 4.76
N TYR A 142 -1.92 -0.84 3.52
CA TYR A 142 -2.27 -1.83 2.49
C TYR A 142 -1.05 -2.55 1.92
N ARG A 143 0.05 -1.83 1.69
CA ARG A 143 1.29 -2.39 1.15
C ARG A 143 1.78 -3.57 2.00
N ILE A 144 1.83 -3.42 3.32
CA ILE A 144 2.44 -4.41 4.22
C ILE A 144 1.89 -5.83 3.99
N PRO A 145 0.57 -6.05 3.94
CA PRO A 145 0.01 -7.38 3.64
C PRO A 145 -0.15 -7.70 2.15
N LEU A 146 -0.18 -6.70 1.24
CA LEU A 146 -0.59 -6.91 -0.15
C LEU A 146 0.50 -6.64 -1.21
N SER A 147 1.73 -6.29 -0.81
CA SER A 147 2.77 -5.89 -1.77
C SER A 147 3.12 -6.96 -2.80
N PHE A 148 2.97 -8.24 -2.45
CA PHE A 148 3.20 -9.33 -3.39
C PHE A 148 2.23 -9.29 -4.58
N LEU A 149 0.99 -8.82 -4.40
CA LEU A 149 0.03 -8.67 -5.50
C LEU A 149 0.46 -7.56 -6.46
N ALA A 150 1.08 -6.48 -5.96
CA ALA A 150 1.64 -5.43 -6.82
C ALA A 150 2.82 -5.97 -7.65
N VAL A 151 3.71 -6.76 -7.02
CA VAL A 151 4.83 -7.42 -7.71
C VAL A 151 4.33 -8.40 -8.77
N MET A 152 3.33 -9.23 -8.47
CA MET A 152 2.70 -10.13 -9.44
C MET A 152 2.04 -9.37 -10.61
N ALA A 153 1.57 -8.13 -10.36
CA ALA A 153 1.03 -7.25 -11.39
C ALA A 153 2.10 -6.55 -12.25
N GLY A 154 3.39 -6.76 -11.96
CA GLY A 154 4.50 -6.09 -12.64
C GLY A 154 4.74 -4.65 -12.16
N LEU A 155 4.27 -4.31 -10.96
CA LEU A 155 4.41 -2.99 -10.35
C LEU A 155 5.42 -3.00 -9.21
N GLU A 156 5.93 -1.83 -8.87
CA GLU A 156 6.72 -1.63 -7.66
C GLU A 156 5.87 -1.88 -6.40
N ALA A 157 6.49 -2.45 -5.37
CA ALA A 157 5.81 -2.72 -4.10
C ALA A 157 5.48 -1.44 -3.31
N THR A 158 6.18 -0.33 -3.55
CA THR A 158 6.03 0.91 -2.80
C THR A 158 4.86 1.74 -3.35
N PRO A 159 3.96 2.28 -2.50
CA PRO A 159 2.95 3.25 -2.93
C PRO A 159 3.56 4.48 -3.59
N ALA A 160 2.93 4.96 -4.65
CA ALA A 160 3.38 6.16 -5.38
C ALA A 160 3.47 7.40 -4.47
N GLU A 161 2.63 7.48 -3.45
CA GLU A 161 2.58 8.61 -2.51
C GLU A 161 3.78 8.66 -1.54
N GLU A 162 4.51 7.55 -1.37
CA GLU A 162 5.76 7.48 -0.59
C GLU A 162 7.01 7.81 -1.43
N MET A 163 6.87 7.99 -2.75
CA MET A 163 8.01 8.24 -3.62
C MET A 163 8.35 9.73 -3.71
N PRO A 164 9.64 10.11 -3.61
CA PRO A 164 10.06 11.46 -3.88
C PRO A 164 9.82 11.78 -5.36
N PHE A 165 9.00 12.79 -5.60
CA PHE A 165 8.91 13.43 -6.91
C PHE A 165 10.03 14.46 -6.95
N ASP A 166 11.25 14.01 -7.22
CA ASP A 166 12.30 14.96 -7.57
C ASP A 166 11.84 15.69 -8.81
N ILE A 167 11.83 17.01 -8.72
CA ILE A 167 11.57 17.92 -9.82
C ILE A 167 12.63 17.55 -10.87
N ILE A 168 12.21 17.09 -12.05
CA ILE A 168 13.10 17.19 -13.21
C ILE A 168 13.25 18.69 -13.40
N THR A 169 14.36 19.27 -12.94
CA THR A 169 14.81 20.56 -13.43
C THR A 169 15.04 20.36 -14.93
N PRO A 170 14.34 21.08 -15.82
CA PRO A 170 14.68 21.07 -17.23
C PRO A 170 16.09 21.68 -17.35
N GLY A 171 17.14 20.86 -17.36
CA GLY A 171 18.52 21.38 -17.47
C GLY A 171 19.66 20.46 -17.03
N GLU A 172 19.45 19.46 -16.18
CA GLU A 172 20.55 18.55 -15.77
C GLU A 172 20.44 17.18 -16.46
N VAL A 173 20.73 17.19 -17.77
CA VAL A 173 21.30 16.00 -18.40
C VAL A 173 22.81 16.18 -18.29
N SER A 174 23.46 15.46 -17.39
CA SER A 174 24.93 15.42 -17.36
C SER A 174 25.41 14.81 -18.68
N VAL A 175 25.98 15.64 -19.53
CA VAL A 175 26.63 15.27 -20.79
C VAL A 175 27.97 14.57 -20.53
N ASP A 176 28.01 13.57 -19.66
CA ASP A 176 29.26 12.86 -19.33
C ASP A 176 29.18 11.33 -19.46
N ASP A 177 28.07 10.77 -19.97
CA ASP A 177 27.94 9.31 -20.14
C ASP A 177 27.85 8.83 -21.59
N PHE A 178 28.17 9.69 -22.56
CA PHE A 178 28.22 9.32 -23.99
C PHE A 178 29.64 9.27 -24.54
N HIS A 179 30.61 8.71 -23.82
CA HIS A 179 32.00 8.61 -24.32
C HIS A 179 32.76 7.29 -24.16
N LEU A 180 32.12 6.17 -23.84
CA LEU A 180 32.68 4.84 -24.13
C LEU A 180 31.51 3.90 -24.44
N THR A 181 31.11 3.71 -25.70
CA THR A 181 31.69 2.68 -26.56
C THR A 181 31.50 3.06 -28.04
N ARG A 182 32.48 3.76 -28.62
CA ARG A 182 32.72 3.71 -30.07
C ARG A 182 33.88 2.76 -30.33
N THR A 183 33.67 1.47 -30.08
CA THR A 183 34.53 0.44 -30.67
C THR A 183 34.08 0.23 -32.11
N GLN A 184 34.94 0.69 -33.00
CA GLN A 184 34.88 0.53 -34.44
C GLN A 184 34.65 -0.95 -34.80
N SER A 185 33.53 -1.25 -35.45
CA SER A 185 33.43 -2.46 -36.28
C SER A 185 33.66 -2.01 -37.72
N SER A 186 34.92 -2.07 -38.14
CA SER A 186 35.31 -1.98 -39.54
C SER A 186 34.73 -3.16 -40.29
N CYS A 187 33.80 -2.91 -41.21
CA CYS A 187 33.44 -3.87 -42.25
C CYS A 187 34.66 -4.07 -43.17
N PRO A 188 35.11 -5.30 -43.46
CA PRO A 188 35.99 -5.56 -44.59
C PRO A 188 35.17 -5.60 -45.88
N ASN A 189 35.62 -4.86 -46.89
CA ASN A 189 35.16 -5.00 -48.27
C ASN A 189 35.62 -6.33 -48.87
N ASP A 190 34.67 -6.98 -49.56
CA ASP A 190 34.76 -7.74 -50.84
C ASP A 190 35.65 -8.98 -50.95
N PRO A 191 35.27 -9.96 -51.79
CA PRO A 191 35.26 -9.81 -53.26
C PRO A 191 33.89 -9.81 -53.94
#